data_AF-A0A1A9V3R1-F1
#
_entry.id   AF-A0A1A9V3R1-F1
#
_cell.length_a   1.000
_cell.length_b   1.000
_cell.length_c   1.000
_cell.angle_alpha   90.00
_cell.angle_beta   90.00
_cell.angle_gamma   90.00
#
_symmetry.space_group_name_H-M   'P 1'
#
loop_
_entity.id
_entity.type
_entity.pdbx_description
1 polymer ?
#
loop_
_entity_poly.entity_id
_entity_poly.type
_entity_poly.pdbx_seq_one_letter_code
_entity_poly.pdbx_strand_id
1 'polypeptide(L)'
;MSNCSLLPLDADLFNKPDKFGIEFWLASYVRSEYLVNGFPYLGKDETRASNVPLSEFVVTKLAEPYLDCGRNITADDFFTSTSLTKKLFAKKTTLVGTIRANRKVLPKEDKMTQFATKLYKNLRIIP
;
A
#
# COMPACT_ATOMS: atom_id res chain seq x y z
N MET A 1 13.35 5.90 13.72
CA MET A 1 12.14 5.85 12.87
C MET A 1 11.63 4.42 12.89
N SER A 2 10.54 4.15 13.62
CA SER A 2 9.91 2.84 13.67
C SER A 2 9.19 2.59 12.34
N ASN A 3 9.77 1.73 11.50
CA ASN A 3 9.19 1.33 10.22
C ASN A 3 7.96 0.46 10.48
N CYS A 4 6.78 1.07 10.50
CA CYS A 4 5.50 0.37 10.53
C CYS A 4 4.89 0.37 9.15
N SER A 5 5.31 -0.58 8.30
CA SER A 5 4.66 -0.85 7.02
C SER A 5 3.30 -1.49 7.26
N LEU A 6 2.24 -0.79 6.86
CA LEU A 6 0.89 -1.34 6.72
C LEU A 6 0.76 -1.84 5.29
N LEU A 7 0.62 -3.15 5.10
CA LEU A 7 0.29 -3.74 3.80
C LEU A 7 -1.22 -3.98 3.74
N PRO A 8 -1.99 -3.27 2.88
CA PRO A 8 -3.28 -3.74 2.45
C PRO A 8 -3.04 -4.99 1.59
N LEU A 9 -3.36 -6.16 2.16
CA LEU A 9 -3.28 -7.43 1.46
C LEU A 9 -4.61 -7.68 0.75
N ASP A 10 -4.52 -7.81 -0.57
CA ASP A 10 -5.60 -8.32 -1.41
C ASP A 10 -5.46 -9.81 -1.57
N ALA A 11 -6.53 -10.52 -1.27
CA ALA A 11 -6.64 -11.92 -1.60
C ALA A 11 -7.28 -11.99 -3.00
N ASP A 12 -6.50 -11.72 -4.05
CA ASP A 12 -6.96 -11.78 -5.45
C ASP A 12 -7.69 -13.11 -5.73
N LEU A 13 -8.94 -13.03 -6.17
CA LEU A 13 -9.87 -14.16 -6.27
C LEU A 13 -9.58 -15.09 -7.46
N PHE A 14 -8.84 -14.63 -8.47
CA PHE A 14 -8.73 -15.33 -9.75
C PHE A 14 -7.80 -16.55 -9.75
N ASN A 15 -6.98 -16.74 -8.69
CA ASN A 15 -5.98 -17.80 -8.63
C ASN A 15 -6.02 -18.59 -7.31
N LYS A 16 -7.14 -18.54 -6.58
CA LYS A 16 -7.30 -19.27 -5.32
C LYS A 16 -7.65 -20.73 -5.56
N PRO A 17 -7.18 -21.65 -4.69
CA PRO A 17 -7.47 -23.07 -4.81
C PRO A 17 -8.95 -23.42 -4.63
N ASP A 18 -9.72 -22.55 -3.96
CA ASP A 18 -11.16 -22.69 -3.79
C ASP A 18 -11.91 -21.61 -4.57
N LYS A 19 -12.97 -22.02 -5.26
CA LYS A 19 -13.81 -21.16 -6.12
C LYS A 19 -14.78 -20.31 -5.30
N PHE A 20 -15.06 -20.69 -4.06
CA PHE A 20 -15.97 -19.98 -3.17
C PHE A 20 -15.21 -19.49 -1.94
N GLY A 21 -15.21 -18.18 -1.71
CA GLY A 21 -14.54 -17.59 -0.56
C GLY A 21 -15.02 -16.18 -0.27
N ILE A 22 -15.03 -15.83 1.01
CA ILE A 22 -15.23 -14.45 1.46
C ILE A 22 -13.86 -13.77 1.40
N GLU A 23 -13.79 -12.66 0.69
CA GLU A 23 -12.58 -11.86 0.58
C GLU A 23 -12.54 -10.80 1.68
N PHE A 24 -11.35 -10.51 2.20
CA PHE A 24 -11.12 -9.52 3.24
C PHE A 24 -10.01 -8.57 2.80
N TRP A 25 -10.20 -7.30 3.08
CA TRP A 25 -9.12 -6.33 3.09
C TRP A 25 -8.43 -6.39 4.43
N LEU A 26 -7.12 -6.58 4.46
CA LEU A 26 -6.36 -6.74 5.69
C LEU A 26 -5.18 -5.78 5.72
N ALA A 27 -4.93 -5.18 6.88
CA ALA A 27 -3.70 -4.46 7.17
C ALA A 27 -2.88 -5.26 8.18
N SER A 28 -1.62 -5.51 7.84
CA SER A 28 -0.66 -6.18 8.72
C SER A 28 0.57 -5.31 8.97
N TYR A 29 1.15 -5.44 10.15
CA TYR A 29 2.41 -4.82 10.51
C TYR A 29 3.58 -5.74 10.11
N VAL A 30 4.43 -5.28 9.19
CA VAL A 30 5.44 -6.13 8.53
C VAL A 30 6.42 -6.82 9.48
N ARG A 31 6.87 -6.18 10.56
CA ARG A 31 7.95 -6.76 11.39
C ARG A 31 7.46 -7.89 12.31
N SER A 32 6.22 -7.83 12.77
CA SER A 32 5.67 -8.84 13.68
C SER A 32 4.55 -9.68 13.05
N GLU A 33 4.19 -9.38 11.80
CA GLU A 33 3.14 -10.06 11.03
C GLU A 33 1.75 -10.00 11.69
N TYR A 34 1.57 -9.10 12.66
CA TYR A 34 0.29 -8.92 13.34
C TYR A 34 -0.71 -8.21 12.43
N LEU A 35 -1.91 -8.79 12.34
CA LEU A 35 -3.07 -8.11 11.78
C LEU A 35 -3.46 -6.96 12.69
N VAL A 36 -3.48 -5.75 12.12
CA VAL A 36 -3.72 -4.51 12.85
C VAL A 36 -5.07 -3.89 12.51
N ASN A 37 -5.63 -4.22 11.34
CA ASN A 37 -6.99 -3.84 10.95
C ASN A 37 -7.45 -4.75 9.79
N GLY A 38 -8.76 -4.88 9.59
CA GLY A 38 -9.31 -5.61 8.45
C GLY A 38 -10.82 -5.60 8.41
N PHE A 39 -11.39 -5.74 7.21
CA PHE A 39 -12.85 -5.81 7.02
C PHE A 39 -13.21 -6.60 5.75
N PRO A 40 -14.38 -7.25 5.70
CA PRO A 40 -14.78 -8.06 4.55
C PRO A 40 -15.03 -7.19 3.31
N TYR A 41 -14.71 -7.73 2.14
CA TYR A 41 -15.10 -7.16 0.85
C TYR A 41 -16.57 -7.48 0.57
N LEU A 42 -17.38 -6.44 0.45
CA LEU A 42 -18.83 -6.55 0.23
C LEU A 42 -19.26 -6.24 -1.22
N GLY A 43 -18.30 -6.00 -2.13
CA GLY A 43 -18.59 -5.54 -3.49
C GLY A 43 -18.98 -4.07 -3.56
N LYS A 44 -20.11 -3.71 -2.94
CA LYS A 44 -20.60 -2.32 -2.83
C LYS A 44 -20.67 -1.92 -1.36
N ASP A 45 -19.83 -0.96 -0.98
CA ASP A 45 -19.83 -0.37 0.35
C ASP A 45 -20.61 0.96 0.32
N GLU A 46 -21.70 1.05 1.09
CA GLU A 46 -22.54 2.26 1.21
C GLU A 46 -21.83 3.40 1.94
N THR A 47 -20.83 3.09 2.76
CA THR A 47 -20.04 4.10 3.49
C THR A 47 -19.03 4.81 2.60
N ARG A 48 -18.76 4.27 1.41
CA ARG A 48 -17.86 4.88 0.42
C ARG A 48 -18.61 5.90 -0.42
N ALA A 49 -18.16 7.16 -0.36
CA ALA A 49 -18.63 8.21 -1.25
C ALA A 49 -18.34 7.86 -2.73
N SER A 50 -19.30 8.16 -3.62
CA SER A 50 -19.25 7.79 -5.05
C SER A 50 -18.08 8.40 -5.82
N ASN A 51 -17.53 9.51 -5.33
CA ASN A 51 -16.39 10.20 -5.91
C ASN A 51 -15.03 9.68 -5.42
N VAL A 52 -15.00 8.73 -4.48
CA VAL A 52 -13.75 8.17 -3.94
C VAL A 52 -13.48 6.80 -4.59
N PRO A 53 -12.31 6.59 -5.21
CA PRO A 53 -11.96 5.30 -5.79
C PRO A 53 -11.83 4.23 -4.69
N LEU A 54 -12.15 2.98 -5.03
CA LEU A 54 -12.15 1.85 -4.08
C LEU A 54 -10.83 1.73 -3.31
N SER A 55 -9.72 1.78 -4.05
CA SER A 55 -8.38 1.67 -3.49
C SER A 55 -8.08 2.73 -2.44
N GLU A 56 -8.43 3.98 -2.71
CA GLU A 56 -8.20 5.07 -1.75
C GLU A 56 -9.06 4.91 -0.50
N PHE A 57 -10.32 4.52 -0.67
CA PHE A 57 -11.24 4.26 0.42
C PHE A 57 -10.73 3.13 1.34
N VAL A 58 -10.34 1.99 0.76
CA VAL A 58 -9.84 0.83 1.51
C VAL A 58 -8.58 1.20 2.30
N VAL A 59 -7.59 1.82 1.67
CA VAL A 59 -6.35 2.21 2.37
C VAL A 59 -6.64 3.19 3.50
N THR A 60 -7.50 4.19 3.26
CA THR A 60 -7.84 5.19 4.29
C THR A 60 -8.55 4.55 5.47
N LYS A 61 -9.50 3.63 5.22
CA LYS A 61 -10.27 2.92 6.27
C LYS A 61 -9.38 1.96 7.07
N LEU A 62 -8.48 1.24 6.40
CA LEU A 62 -7.50 0.38 7.08
C LEU A 62 -6.51 1.17 7.92
N ALA A 63 -6.05 2.31 7.40
CA ALA A 63 -5.00 3.12 8.02
C ALA A 63 -5.51 4.10 9.08
N GLU A 64 -6.80 4.43 9.12
CA GLU A 64 -7.42 5.41 10.02
C GLU A 64 -6.87 5.41 11.46
N PRO A 65 -6.80 4.27 12.19
CA PRO A 65 -6.28 4.23 13.56
C PRO A 65 -4.76 4.50 13.68
N TYR A 66 -4.05 4.56 12.55
CA TYR A 66 -2.58 4.66 12.46
C TYR A 66 -2.10 5.88 11.66
N LEU A 67 -3.00 6.77 11.25
CA LEU A 67 -2.65 8.04 10.61
C LEU A 67 -1.99 9.00 11.61
N ASP A 68 -1.31 10.02 11.10
CA ASP A 68 -0.63 11.06 11.88
C ASP A 68 0.54 10.59 12.77
N CYS A 69 0.89 9.30 12.69
CA CYS A 69 1.94 8.65 13.48
C CYS A 69 3.33 8.68 12.84
N GLY A 70 3.51 9.32 11.67
CA GLY A 70 4.81 9.33 10.98
C GLY A 70 5.19 7.98 10.36
N ARG A 71 4.19 7.14 10.03
CA ARG A 71 4.39 5.76 9.55
C ARG A 71 4.39 5.70 8.02
N ASN A 72 4.86 4.57 7.49
CA ASN A 72 4.88 4.30 6.06
C ASN A 72 3.88 3.20 5.72
N ILE A 73 3.05 3.37 4.70
CA ILE A 73 2.18 2.32 4.18
C ILE A 73 2.90 1.69 2.99
N THR A 74 2.99 0.37 2.95
CA THR A 74 3.44 -0.32 1.75
C THR A 74 2.22 -0.89 1.07
N ALA A 75 2.04 -0.78 -0.24
CA ALA A 75 0.84 -1.28 -0.89
C ALA A 75 1.15 -1.78 -2.30
N ASP A 76 0.24 -2.59 -2.84
CA ASP A 76 0.35 -3.07 -4.21
C ASP A 76 -0.01 -1.99 -5.25
N ASP A 77 -0.10 -2.40 -6.51
CA ASP A 77 -0.37 -1.49 -7.62
C ASP A 77 -1.83 -1.00 -7.74
N PHE A 78 -2.76 -1.73 -7.13
CA PHE A 78 -4.17 -1.39 -7.11
C PHE A 78 -4.39 -0.23 -6.14
N PHE A 79 -3.68 -0.26 -5.02
CA PHE A 79 -3.74 0.74 -3.97
C PHE A 79 -2.91 2.00 -4.21
N THR A 80 -1.87 1.95 -5.03
CA THR A 80 -1.04 3.14 -5.24
C THR A 80 -1.74 4.18 -6.09
N SER A 81 -1.88 5.43 -5.64
CA SER A 81 -2.34 6.52 -6.50
C SER A 81 -1.79 7.87 -6.04
N THR A 82 -1.60 8.80 -6.98
CA THR A 82 -1.06 10.14 -6.65
C THR A 82 -2.01 10.95 -5.76
N SER A 83 -3.32 10.81 -5.95
CA SER A 83 -4.34 11.41 -5.07
C SER A 83 -4.18 10.90 -3.63
N LEU A 84 -4.12 9.58 -3.47
CA LEU A 84 -3.97 8.94 -2.16
C LEU A 84 -2.66 9.36 -1.48
N THR A 85 -1.52 9.34 -2.20
CA THR A 85 -0.23 9.73 -1.63
C THR A 85 -0.26 11.15 -1.08
N LYS A 86 -0.89 12.11 -1.77
CA LYS A 86 -1.03 13.49 -1.28
C LYS A 86 -1.87 13.57 -0.02
N LYS A 87 -2.99 12.84 0.04
CA LYS A 87 -3.89 12.80 1.21
C LYS A 87 -3.21 12.18 2.43
N LEU A 88 -2.47 11.08 2.24
CA LEU A 88 -1.71 10.44 3.30
C LEU A 88 -0.56 11.33 3.78
N PHE A 89 0.13 12.01 2.86
CA PHE A 89 1.23 12.91 3.20
C PHE A 89 0.76 14.08 4.07
N ALA A 90 -0.43 14.63 3.79
CA ALA A 90 -1.07 15.63 4.64
C ALA A 90 -1.33 15.14 6.08
N LYS A 91 -1.50 13.82 6.26
CA LYS A 91 -1.67 13.13 7.54
C LYS A 91 -0.39 12.45 8.05
N LYS A 92 0.77 13.04 7.74
CA LYS A 92 2.11 12.57 8.15
C LYS A 92 2.34 11.07 7.89
N THR A 93 1.79 10.56 6.80
CA THR A 93 1.88 9.14 6.44
C THR A 93 2.37 9.03 5.01
N THR A 94 3.41 8.23 4.77
CA THR A 94 3.95 8.01 3.42
C THR A 94 3.35 6.76 2.80
N LEU A 95 3.33 6.70 1.47
CA LEU A 95 2.89 5.51 0.72
C LEU A 95 4.02 5.06 -0.20
N VAL A 96 4.41 3.80 -0.08
CA VAL A 96 5.34 3.10 -0.95
C VAL A 96 4.59 1.96 -1.61
N GLY A 97 4.78 1.75 -2.91
CA GLY A 97 4.18 0.62 -3.57
C GLY A 97 4.59 0.51 -5.01
N THR A 98 4.14 -0.54 -5.66
CA THR A 98 4.38 -0.75 -7.09
C THR A 98 3.42 0.11 -7.91
N ILE A 99 3.84 0.52 -9.10
CA ILE A 99 3.00 1.27 -10.05
C ILE A 99 3.01 0.50 -11.36
N ARG A 100 1.83 0.22 -11.93
CA ARG A 100 1.74 -0.38 -13.27
C ARG A 100 2.34 0.55 -14.32
N ALA A 101 3.13 -0.01 -15.24
CA ALA A 101 3.74 0.73 -16.35
C ALA A 101 2.72 1.51 -17.20
N ASN A 102 1.48 1.01 -17.29
CA ASN A 102 0.41 1.64 -18.08
C ASN A 102 -0.25 2.86 -17.39
N ARG A 103 0.23 3.28 -16.20
CA ARG A 103 -0.30 4.47 -15.51
C ARG A 103 0.12 5.74 -16.23
N LYS A 104 -0.86 6.58 -16.61
CA LYS A 104 -0.67 7.88 -17.29
C LYS A 104 0.26 8.87 -16.58
N VAL A 105 0.55 8.65 -15.30
CA VAL A 105 1.43 9.51 -14.49
C VAL A 105 2.90 9.29 -14.84
N LEU A 106 3.24 8.13 -15.39
CA LEU A 106 4.62 7.81 -15.76
C LEU A 106 5.01 8.54 -17.06
N PRO A 107 6.23 9.11 -17.14
CA PRO A 107 6.73 9.70 -18.38
C PRO A 107 6.78 8.61 -19.47
N LYS A 108 6.29 8.94 -20.68
CA LYS A 108 6.12 7.96 -21.76
C LYS A 108 7.41 7.54 -22.45
N GLU A 109 8.52 8.24 -22.22
CA GLU A 109 9.82 7.95 -22.83
C GLU A 109 10.91 8.25 -21.81
N ASP A 110 11.26 7.25 -21.03
CA ASP A 110 12.57 6.61 -21.07
C ASP A 110 12.55 5.53 -20.00
N LYS A 111 13.20 4.39 -20.28
CA LYS A 111 13.35 3.25 -19.37
C LYS A 111 13.55 3.79 -17.96
N MET A 112 12.64 3.49 -17.03
CA MET A 112 12.87 3.72 -15.60
C MET A 112 14.29 3.20 -15.35
N THR A 113 15.24 4.11 -15.17
CA THR A 113 16.53 3.74 -14.61
C THR A 113 16.12 3.12 -13.29
N GLN A 114 16.27 1.80 -13.16
CA GLN A 114 16.15 1.16 -11.87
C GLN A 114 17.02 2.04 -10.97
N PHE A 115 16.41 2.69 -9.98
CA PHE A 115 17.19 3.33 -8.94
C PHE A 115 17.91 2.17 -8.26
N ALA A 116 19.08 1.83 -8.78
CA ALA A 116 19.97 0.88 -8.17
C ALA A 116 20.29 1.51 -6.84
N THR A 117 19.72 0.96 -5.77
CA THR A 117 20.10 1.30 -4.41
C THR A 117 21.60 1.15 -4.35
N LYS A 118 22.34 2.27 -4.36
CA LYS A 118 23.77 2.26 -4.07
C LYS A 118 23.88 1.83 -2.62
N LEU A 119 23.99 0.52 -2.40
CA LEU A 119 24.46 -0.01 -1.13
C LEU A 119 25.81 0.66 -0.88
N TYR A 120 25.90 1.46 0.19
CA TYR A 120 27.16 1.98 0.65
C TYR A 120 28.03 0.77 1.06
N LYS A 121 28.85 0.29 0.13
CA LYS A 121 29.99 -0.59 0.43
C LYS A 121 31.04 0.26 1.14
N ASN A 122 30.80 0.60 2.40
CA ASN A 122 31.78 1.23 3.29
C ASN A 122 31.41 0.96 4.75
N LEU A 123 31.26 -0.30 5.12
CA LEU A 123 31.64 -0.73 6.46
C LEU A 123 32.95 -1.47 6.29
N ARG A 124 34.03 -0.70 6.53
CA ARG A 124 35.39 -1.21 6.63
C ARG A 124 35.36 -2.35 7.64
N ILE A 125 35.69 -3.55 7.17
CA ILE A 125 36.20 -4.61 8.01
C ILE A 125 37.49 -4.07 8.62
N ILE A 126 37.53 -3.85 9.93
CA ILE A 126 38.77 -3.74 10.70
C ILE A 126 38.45 -4.10 12.17
N PRO A 127 39.37 -4.78 12.87
CA PRO A 127 39.59 -6.22 12.87
C PRO A 127 38.86 -6.94 14.03
#